data_AF-A0A1Z1GDI5-F1
#
_entry.id   AF-A0A1Z1GDI5-F1
#
_cell.length_a   1.000
_cell.length_b   1.000
_cell.length_c   1.000
_cell.angle_alpha   90.00
_cell.angle_beta   90.00
_cell.angle_gamma   90.00
#
_symmetry.space_group_name_H-M   'P 1'
#
loop_
_entity.id
_entity.type
_entity.pdbx_description
1 polymer ?
#
loop_
_entity_poly.entity_id
_entity_poly.type
_entity_poly.pdbx_seq_one_letter_code
_entity_poly.pdbx_strand_id
1 'polypeptide(L)'
;MIIFISLFTLFLTLLSILTNNIIVWWSIFLLMTVVFTLLNKSSKSYTSIFNYFVIQESLGLLFLVFSSGFLQFFIIMMKIGVAPLHFWIFNVTNNIFNYSLMWFLTFQKLPFLTILLQIFWLSSSYILLFGLLICYLQIFVMKSYKNLLIISSTESFNWIVLGVFFSMFNSLYLFVYYFILMFILISKFSKGGNFNFINWETTLVFLNIPFSVSFFVKIFSLSEIFKFDSFFTLFLLFVMFLSVLAFSFWLINLSMKNNEENLSNNKMNYFVLFPLMMISII
;
A
#
# COMPACT_ATOMS: atom_id res chain seq x y z
N MET A 1 -22.89 2.90 5.19
CA MET A 1 -21.98 3.89 4.57
C MET A 1 -20.73 3.24 4.00
N ILE A 2 -19.92 2.52 4.78
CA ILE A 2 -18.66 1.92 4.30
C ILE A 2 -18.89 0.93 3.14
N ILE A 3 -19.91 0.06 3.22
CA ILE A 3 -20.24 -0.89 2.13
C ILE A 3 -20.59 -0.15 0.83
N PHE A 4 -21.45 0.87 0.90
CA PHE A 4 -21.79 1.69 -0.26
C PHE A 4 -20.54 2.34 -0.88
N ILE A 5 -19.67 2.90 -0.04
CA ILE A 5 -18.41 3.49 -0.49
C ILE A 5 -17.50 2.45 -1.13
N SER A 6 -17.40 1.23 -0.58
CA SER A 6 -16.60 0.16 -1.18
C SER A 6 -17.14 -0.28 -2.55
N LEU A 7 -18.46 -0.41 -2.70
CA LEU A 7 -19.09 -0.71 -3.99
C LEU A 7 -18.84 0.41 -4.99
N PHE A 8 -18.92 1.67 -4.56
CA PHE A 8 -18.62 2.81 -5.39
C PHE A 8 -17.15 2.81 -5.86
N THR A 9 -16.19 2.50 -4.97
CA THR A 9 -14.78 2.37 -5.38
C THR A 9 -14.57 1.24 -6.39
N LEU A 10 -15.25 0.10 -6.23
CA LEU A 10 -15.19 -1.00 -7.20
C LEU A 10 -15.80 -0.59 -8.55
N PHE A 11 -16.93 0.13 -8.54
CA PHE A 11 -17.51 0.68 -9.77
C PHE A 11 -16.53 1.61 -10.49
N LEU A 12 -15.86 2.52 -9.77
CA LEU A 12 -14.83 3.40 -10.34
C LEU A 12 -13.65 2.61 -10.92
N THR A 13 -13.23 1.52 -10.27
CA THR A 13 -12.17 0.66 -10.81
C THR A 13 -12.59 0.00 -12.12
N LEU A 14 -13.82 -0.52 -12.22
CA LEU A 14 -14.33 -1.10 -13.46
C LEU A 14 -14.40 -0.03 -14.56
N LEU A 15 -14.86 1.16 -14.23
CA LEU A 15 -14.93 2.28 -15.17
C LEU A 15 -13.55 2.69 -15.69
N SER A 16 -12.53 2.69 -14.82
CA SER A 16 -11.15 2.97 -15.23
C SER A 16 -10.59 1.92 -16.19
N ILE A 17 -10.95 0.64 -16.03
CA ILE A 17 -10.49 -0.44 -16.93
C ILE A 17 -11.12 -0.28 -18.31
N LEU A 18 -12.40 0.09 -18.37
CA LEU A 18 -13.16 0.15 -19.63
C LEU A 18 -12.87 1.40 -20.46
N THR A 19 -12.38 2.48 -19.86
CA THR A 19 -12.24 3.77 -20.53
C THR A 19 -10.78 4.19 -20.61
N ASN A 20 -10.35 4.66 -21.78
CA ASN A 20 -9.01 5.23 -22.00
C ASN A 20 -9.03 6.77 -22.11
N ASN A 21 -10.11 7.40 -21.66
CA ASN A 21 -10.27 8.85 -21.76
C ASN A 21 -9.67 9.55 -20.55
N ILE A 22 -8.69 10.42 -20.77
CA ILE A 22 -7.97 11.17 -19.72
C ILE A 22 -8.93 11.99 -18.84
N ILE A 23 -9.98 12.58 -19.44
CA ILE A 23 -11.01 13.34 -18.71
C ILE A 23 -11.78 12.43 -17.75
N VAL A 24 -12.07 11.19 -18.18
CA VAL A 24 -12.75 10.21 -17.36
C VAL A 24 -11.85 9.73 -16.22
N TRP A 25 -10.57 9.49 -16.49
CA TRP A 25 -9.61 9.17 -15.42
C TRP A 25 -9.48 10.30 -14.39
N TRP A 26 -9.47 11.54 -14.85
CA TRP A 26 -9.45 12.70 -13.95
C TRP A 26 -10.71 12.78 -13.08
N SER A 27 -11.90 12.53 -13.65
CA SER A 27 -13.14 12.55 -12.86
C SER A 27 -13.16 11.44 -11.81
N ILE A 28 -12.62 10.26 -12.12
CA ILE A 28 -12.41 9.18 -11.14
C ILE A 28 -11.51 9.66 -9.99
N PHE A 29 -10.42 10.38 -10.30
CA PHE A 29 -9.53 10.91 -9.26
C PHE A 29 -10.24 11.85 -8.30
N LEU A 30 -11.01 12.80 -8.83
CA LEU A 30 -11.79 13.75 -8.03
C LEU A 30 -12.84 13.02 -7.19
N LEU A 31 -13.53 12.01 -7.75
CA LEU A 31 -14.50 11.25 -6.98
C LEU A 31 -13.84 10.50 -5.82
N MET A 32 -12.64 9.94 -6.03
CA MET A 32 -11.89 9.27 -4.96
C MET A 32 -11.44 10.24 -3.86
N THR A 33 -11.03 11.46 -4.19
CA THR A 33 -10.66 12.45 -3.17
C THR A 33 -11.87 12.87 -2.34
N VAL A 34 -13.01 13.13 -2.98
CA VAL A 34 -14.26 13.47 -2.30
C VAL A 34 -14.69 12.33 -1.38
N VAL A 35 -14.67 11.07 -1.84
CA VAL A 35 -15.01 9.91 -1.01
C VAL A 35 -14.12 9.84 0.24
N PHE A 36 -12.81 10.08 0.10
CA PHE A 36 -11.91 10.06 1.26
C PHE A 36 -12.22 11.16 2.28
N THR A 37 -12.50 12.37 1.81
CA THR A 37 -12.85 13.49 2.69
C THR A 37 -14.14 13.20 3.45
N LEU A 38 -15.14 12.58 2.81
CA LEU A 38 -16.40 12.17 3.45
C LEU A 38 -16.18 11.11 4.54
N LEU A 39 -15.34 10.11 4.29
CA LEU A 39 -14.99 9.10 5.30
C LEU A 39 -14.37 9.73 6.55
N ASN A 40 -13.49 10.72 6.35
CA ASN A 40 -12.73 11.32 7.44
C ASN A 40 -13.41 12.51 8.13
N LYS A 41 -14.55 13.00 7.62
CA LYS A 41 -15.30 14.08 8.27
C LYS A 41 -15.60 13.81 9.75
N SER A 42 -15.81 12.54 10.11
CA SER A 42 -16.09 12.11 11.47
C SER A 42 -14.85 12.03 12.39
N SER A 43 -13.63 11.97 11.83
CA SER A 43 -12.42 11.65 12.60
C SER A 43 -11.71 12.87 13.22
N LYS A 44 -12.27 14.08 13.08
CA LYS A 44 -11.72 15.37 13.58
C LYS A 44 -10.27 15.67 13.13
N SER A 45 -9.76 14.98 12.12
CA SER A 45 -8.39 15.10 11.61
C SER A 45 -8.27 16.13 10.48
N TYR A 46 -8.74 17.36 10.70
CA TYR A 46 -8.89 18.37 9.64
C TYR A 46 -7.59 18.72 8.91
N THR A 47 -6.47 18.83 9.62
CA THR A 47 -5.16 19.15 9.03
C THR A 47 -4.72 18.11 8.00
N SER A 48 -4.86 16.83 8.34
CA SER A 48 -4.49 15.73 7.45
C SER A 48 -5.43 15.59 6.25
N ILE A 49 -6.74 15.82 6.45
CA ILE A 49 -7.73 15.82 5.36
C ILE A 49 -7.44 16.97 4.39
N PHE A 50 -7.14 18.15 4.90
CA PHE A 50 -6.81 19.31 4.08
C PHE A 50 -5.53 19.08 3.28
N ASN A 51 -4.46 18.59 3.92
CA ASN A 51 -3.20 18.26 3.24
C ASN A 51 -3.41 17.21 2.13
N TYR A 52 -4.22 16.19 2.39
CA TYR A 52 -4.58 15.20 1.38
C TYR A 52 -5.30 15.85 0.19
N PHE A 53 -6.32 16.67 0.45
CA PHE A 53 -7.12 17.31 -0.60
C PHE A 53 -6.26 18.21 -1.49
N VAL A 54 -5.45 19.09 -0.89
CA VAL A 54 -4.58 20.01 -1.64
C VAL A 54 -3.61 19.26 -2.53
N ILE A 55 -2.94 18.23 -2.01
CA ILE A 55 -1.95 17.46 -2.76
C ILE A 55 -2.62 16.65 -3.89
N GLN A 56 -3.75 15.99 -3.62
CA GLN A 56 -4.39 15.14 -4.61
C GLN A 56 -5.11 15.91 -5.72
N GLU A 57 -5.73 17.04 -5.41
CA GLU A 57 -6.37 17.90 -6.41
C GLU A 57 -5.34 18.64 -7.26
N SER A 58 -4.28 19.17 -6.66
CA SER A 58 -3.20 19.80 -7.45
C SER A 58 -2.57 18.80 -8.43
N LEU A 59 -2.29 17.57 -7.98
CA LEU A 59 -1.84 16.49 -8.87
C LEU A 59 -2.91 16.09 -9.90
N GLY A 60 -4.20 16.22 -9.58
CA GLY A 60 -5.30 15.95 -10.52
C GLY A 60 -5.33 16.96 -11.65
N LEU A 61 -5.19 18.24 -11.33
CA LEU A 61 -5.13 19.29 -12.34
C LEU A 61 -3.84 19.18 -13.18
N LEU A 62 -2.70 18.89 -12.56
CA LEU A 62 -1.45 18.64 -13.29
C LEU A 62 -1.58 17.45 -14.26
N PHE A 63 -2.32 16.41 -13.89
CA PHE A 63 -2.59 15.27 -14.76
C PHE A 63 -3.33 15.66 -16.04
N LEU A 64 -4.29 16.60 -15.96
CA LEU A 64 -5.01 17.10 -17.14
C LEU A 64 -4.12 17.94 -18.05
N VAL A 65 -3.26 18.78 -17.45
CA VAL A 65 -2.33 19.65 -18.21
C VAL A 65 -1.32 18.80 -18.97
N PHE A 66 -0.77 17.77 -18.33
CA PHE A 66 0.17 16.83 -18.96
C PHE A 66 -0.57 15.62 -19.53
N SER A 67 -1.37 15.87 -20.57
CA SER A 67 -2.21 14.86 -21.23
C SER A 67 -1.44 13.80 -22.04
N SER A 68 -0.11 13.90 -22.14
CA SER A 68 0.68 12.88 -22.84
C SER A 68 2.03 12.61 -22.17
N GLY A 69 2.39 11.33 -22.17
CA GLY A 69 3.75 10.86 -21.97
C GLY A 69 4.16 10.55 -20.54
N PHE A 70 5.47 10.63 -20.32
CA PHE A 70 6.15 10.17 -19.10
C PHE A 70 5.78 10.96 -17.84
N LEU A 71 5.47 12.25 -17.97
CA LEU A 71 5.06 13.08 -16.84
C LEU A 71 3.75 12.59 -16.22
N GLN A 72 2.83 12.10 -17.06
CA GLN A 72 1.55 11.54 -16.61
C GLN A 72 1.76 10.31 -15.72
N PHE A 73 2.72 9.44 -16.09
CA PHE A 73 3.12 8.29 -15.29
C PHE A 73 3.62 8.71 -13.90
N PHE A 74 4.51 9.71 -13.82
CA PHE A 74 5.00 10.21 -12.53
C PHE A 74 3.92 10.84 -11.65
N ILE A 75 2.97 11.56 -12.26
CA ILE A 75 1.86 12.16 -11.53
C ILE A 75 0.99 11.07 -10.90
N ILE A 76 0.71 9.99 -11.63
CA ILE A 76 -0.02 8.84 -11.07
C ILE A 76 0.78 8.17 -9.95
N MET A 77 2.08 7.94 -10.15
CA MET A 77 2.96 7.38 -9.12
C MET A 77 2.91 8.20 -7.83
N MET A 78 2.94 9.52 -7.94
CA MET A 78 2.82 10.43 -6.80
C MET A 78 1.42 10.39 -6.18
N LYS A 79 0.33 10.34 -6.98
CA LYS A 79 -1.04 10.23 -6.47
C LYS A 79 -1.27 8.97 -5.66
N ILE A 80 -0.76 7.84 -6.12
CA ILE A 80 -0.85 6.56 -5.41
C ILE A 80 0.05 6.55 -4.16
N GLY A 81 1.15 7.30 -4.20
CA GLY A 81 2.17 7.28 -3.16
C GLY A 81 3.09 6.05 -3.28
N VAL A 82 3.46 5.71 -4.51
CA VAL A 82 4.48 4.67 -4.81
C VAL A 82 5.85 5.29 -4.59
N ALA A 83 6.79 4.57 -3.98
CA ALA A 83 8.13 5.10 -3.78
C ALA A 83 8.84 5.26 -5.14
N PRO A 84 9.71 6.28 -5.31
CA PRO A 84 10.28 7.18 -4.29
C PRO A 84 9.39 8.38 -3.88
N LEU A 85 8.23 8.56 -4.50
CA LEU A 85 7.39 9.76 -4.34
C LEU A 85 6.32 9.61 -3.24
N HIS A 86 6.63 8.89 -2.16
CA HIS A 86 5.69 8.58 -1.06
C HIS A 86 5.75 9.56 0.12
N PHE A 87 6.59 10.59 0.06
CA PHE A 87 6.86 11.50 1.18
C PHE A 87 5.59 12.16 1.77
N TRP A 88 4.61 12.48 0.92
CA TRP A 88 3.39 13.16 1.35
C TRP A 88 2.49 12.28 2.23
N ILE A 89 2.64 10.96 2.13
CA ILE A 89 1.80 10.00 2.84
C ILE A 89 1.95 10.17 4.35
N PHE A 90 3.15 10.47 4.87
CA PHE A 90 3.37 10.63 6.31
C PHE A 90 2.59 11.81 6.89
N ASN A 91 2.52 12.92 6.15
CA ASN A 91 1.80 14.12 6.59
C ASN A 91 0.29 13.86 6.67
N VAL A 92 -0.24 13.04 5.76
CA VAL A 92 -1.66 12.68 5.74
C VAL A 92 -1.99 11.62 6.79
N THR A 93 -1.22 10.54 6.86
CA THR A 93 -1.62 9.34 7.63
C THR A 93 -1.45 9.49 9.13
N ASN A 94 -0.58 10.39 9.63
CA ASN A 94 -0.29 10.52 11.06
C ASN A 94 -1.53 10.80 11.93
N ASN A 95 -2.53 11.55 11.44
CA ASN A 95 -3.76 11.84 12.21
C ASN A 95 -4.97 10.99 11.81
N ILE A 96 -4.81 10.08 10.86
CA ILE A 96 -5.90 9.23 10.34
C ILE A 96 -5.85 7.87 11.03
N PHE A 97 -7.00 7.34 11.46
CA PHE A 97 -7.05 6.16 12.33
C PHE A 97 -8.03 5.10 11.79
N ASN A 98 -7.75 3.83 12.10
CA ASN A 98 -8.65 2.69 11.93
C ASN A 98 -9.08 2.50 10.46
N TYR A 99 -10.39 2.41 10.22
CA TYR A 99 -11.00 2.22 8.90
C TYR A 99 -10.57 3.24 7.86
N SER A 100 -10.29 4.49 8.23
CA SER A 100 -9.83 5.46 7.24
C SER A 100 -8.36 5.29 6.88
N LEU A 101 -7.53 4.80 7.80
CA LEU A 101 -6.15 4.41 7.48
C LEU A 101 -6.14 3.17 6.60
N MET A 102 -7.00 2.20 6.91
CA MET A 102 -7.22 1.00 6.10
C MET A 102 -7.65 1.37 4.68
N TRP A 103 -8.66 2.23 4.54
CA TRP A 103 -9.16 2.68 3.24
C TRP A 103 -8.10 3.45 2.44
N PHE A 104 -7.33 4.33 3.10
CA PHE A 104 -6.25 5.08 2.47
C PHE A 104 -5.17 4.15 1.90
N LEU A 105 -4.76 3.14 2.67
CA LEU A 105 -3.68 2.23 2.26
C LEU A 105 -4.12 1.22 1.18
N THR A 106 -5.42 0.89 1.10
CA THR A 106 -5.92 -0.15 0.18
C THR A 106 -6.88 0.39 -0.88
N PHE A 107 -8.10 0.75 -0.51
CA PHE A 107 -9.19 1.08 -1.43
C PHE A 107 -8.89 2.26 -2.32
N GLN A 108 -8.19 3.26 -1.79
CA GLN A 108 -7.79 4.40 -2.59
C GLN A 108 -6.91 3.96 -3.77
N LYS A 109 -5.98 3.02 -3.57
CA LYS A 109 -4.98 2.64 -4.58
C LYS A 109 -5.55 1.84 -5.76
N LEU A 110 -6.69 1.16 -5.57
CA LEU A 110 -7.31 0.29 -6.59
C LEU A 110 -7.53 0.97 -7.95
N PRO A 111 -8.30 2.07 -8.06
CA PRO A 111 -8.59 2.70 -9.37
C PRO A 111 -7.36 3.40 -9.98
N PHE A 112 -6.39 3.78 -9.16
CA PHE A 112 -5.16 4.36 -9.68
C PHE A 112 -4.22 3.29 -10.24
N LEU A 113 -4.21 2.08 -9.65
CA LEU A 113 -3.41 0.97 -10.14
C LEU A 113 -3.83 0.60 -11.56
N THR A 114 -5.13 0.46 -11.83
CA THR A 114 -5.67 0.15 -13.17
C THR A 114 -5.28 1.21 -14.21
N ILE A 115 -5.33 2.49 -13.86
CA ILE A 115 -4.89 3.58 -14.74
C ILE A 115 -3.37 3.52 -14.96
N LEU A 116 -2.59 3.20 -13.91
CA LEU A 116 -1.14 3.00 -14.05
C LEU A 116 -0.80 1.87 -15.03
N LEU A 117 -1.64 0.82 -15.13
CA LEU A 117 -1.45 -0.26 -16.11
C LEU A 117 -1.64 0.22 -17.55
N GLN A 118 -2.54 1.18 -17.78
CA GLN A 118 -2.82 1.71 -19.11
C GLN A 118 -1.73 2.69 -19.59
N ILE A 119 -1.10 3.45 -18.69
CA ILE A 119 -0.06 4.45 -19.01
C ILE A 119 1.34 3.88 -18.78
N PHE A 120 1.51 2.58 -19.00
CA PHE A 120 2.72 1.88 -18.63
C PHE A 120 3.96 2.36 -19.42
N TRP A 121 5.09 2.51 -18.71
CA TRP A 121 6.40 2.80 -19.28
C TRP A 121 7.45 1.83 -18.75
N LEU A 122 8.03 0.99 -19.61
CA LEU A 122 8.93 -0.11 -19.22
C LEU A 122 10.11 0.31 -18.35
N SER A 123 10.80 1.41 -18.68
CA SER A 123 11.95 1.91 -17.91
C SER A 123 11.60 2.48 -16.54
N SER A 124 10.32 2.54 -16.18
CA SER A 124 9.91 2.85 -14.80
C SER A 124 10.26 1.74 -13.80
N SER A 125 10.61 0.53 -14.26
CA SER A 125 11.10 -0.55 -13.41
C SER A 125 12.29 -0.12 -12.56
N TYR A 126 13.29 0.55 -13.14
CA TYR A 126 14.46 1.06 -12.42
C TYR A 126 14.09 2.10 -11.35
N ILE A 127 13.10 2.93 -11.62
CA ILE A 127 12.63 3.96 -10.67
C ILE A 127 11.97 3.29 -9.46
N LEU A 128 11.16 2.26 -9.69
CA LEU A 128 10.54 1.47 -8.62
C LEU A 128 11.56 0.68 -7.81
N LEU A 129 12.56 0.09 -8.47
CA LEU A 129 13.67 -0.60 -7.84
C LEU A 129 14.48 0.33 -6.93
N PHE A 130 14.77 1.55 -7.38
CA PHE A 130 15.38 2.59 -6.53
C PHE A 130 14.45 3.03 -5.39
N GLY A 131 13.13 3.14 -5.66
CA GLY A 131 12.13 3.41 -4.64
C GLY A 131 12.11 2.37 -3.52
N LEU A 132 12.27 1.08 -3.84
CA LEU A 132 12.38 0.01 -2.84
C LEU A 132 13.60 0.18 -1.94
N LEU A 133 14.76 0.55 -2.49
CA LEU A 133 15.97 0.85 -1.72
C LEU A 133 15.70 1.95 -0.69
N ILE A 134 15.05 3.05 -1.11
CA ILE A 134 14.67 4.15 -0.22
C ILE A 134 13.73 3.66 0.87
N CYS A 135 12.71 2.84 0.54
CA CYS A 135 11.80 2.28 1.53
C CYS A 135 12.55 1.48 2.60
N TYR A 136 13.47 0.59 2.23
CA TYR A 136 14.18 -0.23 3.21
C TYR A 136 15.09 0.59 4.13
N LEU A 137 15.80 1.58 3.58
CA LEU A 137 16.58 2.51 4.40
C LEU A 137 15.68 3.29 5.36
N GLN A 138 14.50 3.70 4.90
CA GLN A 138 13.55 4.43 5.74
C GLN A 138 12.92 3.54 6.83
N ILE A 139 12.59 2.28 6.53
CA ILE A 139 12.08 1.31 7.51
C ILE A 139 13.07 1.18 8.66
N PHE A 140 14.37 1.13 8.37
CA PHE A 140 15.39 0.99 9.40
C PHE A 140 15.48 2.19 10.36
N VAL A 141 15.24 3.41 9.85
CA VAL A 141 15.38 4.65 10.63
C VAL A 141 14.13 4.96 11.46
N MET A 142 12.94 4.56 10.99
CA MET A 142 11.69 4.97 11.62
C MET A 142 11.42 4.23 12.94
N LYS A 143 11.11 4.99 13.99
CA LYS A 143 10.79 4.44 15.32
C LYS A 143 9.30 4.29 15.61
N SER A 144 8.44 5.04 14.92
CA SER A 144 6.99 4.98 15.18
C SER A 144 6.34 3.80 14.45
N TYR A 145 5.64 2.95 15.20
CA TYR A 145 5.00 1.74 14.65
C TYR A 145 3.99 2.03 13.53
N LYS A 146 3.26 3.14 13.65
CA LYS A 146 2.34 3.58 12.59
C LYS A 146 3.09 3.89 11.30
N ASN A 147 4.22 4.59 11.36
CA ASN A 147 4.99 4.94 10.17
C ASN A 147 5.72 3.72 9.59
N LEU A 148 6.19 2.81 10.45
CA LEU A 148 6.72 1.51 10.01
C LEU A 148 5.69 0.74 9.17
N LEU A 149 4.43 0.67 9.61
CA LEU A 149 3.35 0.04 8.85
C LEU A 149 3.03 0.75 7.54
N ILE A 150 3.02 2.07 7.55
CA ILE A 150 2.77 2.86 6.35
C ILE A 150 3.88 2.56 5.32
N ILE A 151 5.15 2.56 5.73
CA ILE A 151 6.25 2.29 4.82
C ILE A 151 6.23 0.85 4.33
N SER A 152 5.98 -0.12 5.20
CA SER A 152 5.91 -1.52 4.75
C SER A 152 4.76 -1.76 3.78
N SER A 153 3.63 -1.04 3.93
CA SER A 153 2.54 -1.09 2.97
C SER A 153 2.86 -0.38 1.63
N THR A 154 3.73 0.63 1.64
CA THR A 154 4.25 1.25 0.40
C THR A 154 5.27 0.33 -0.28
N GLU A 155 6.11 -0.34 0.50
CA GLU A 155 7.09 -1.30 0.01
C GLU A 155 6.40 -2.50 -0.67
N SER A 156 5.43 -3.13 0.00
CA SER A 156 4.66 -4.24 -0.60
C SER A 156 3.88 -3.80 -1.84
N PHE A 157 3.36 -2.58 -1.85
CA PHE A 157 2.68 -2.05 -3.03
C PHE A 157 3.64 -1.80 -4.20
N ASN A 158 4.86 -1.30 -3.95
CA ASN A 158 5.88 -1.16 -4.99
C ASN A 158 6.23 -2.52 -5.62
N TRP A 159 6.38 -3.56 -4.80
CA TRP A 159 6.60 -4.92 -5.30
C TRP A 159 5.45 -5.43 -6.17
N ILE A 160 4.20 -5.13 -5.78
CA ILE A 160 3.02 -5.46 -6.60
C ILE A 160 3.11 -4.73 -7.94
N VAL A 161 3.31 -3.40 -7.94
CA VAL A 161 3.41 -2.61 -9.18
C VAL A 161 4.54 -3.12 -10.09
N LEU A 162 5.71 -3.42 -9.53
CA LEU A 162 6.80 -4.08 -10.27
C LEU A 162 6.36 -5.41 -10.87
N GLY A 163 5.65 -6.24 -10.09
CA GLY A 163 5.10 -7.51 -10.56
C GLY A 163 4.13 -7.32 -11.72
N VAL A 164 3.32 -6.25 -11.71
CA VAL A 164 2.37 -6.00 -12.80
C VAL A 164 3.08 -5.70 -14.12
N PHE A 165 4.24 -5.07 -14.08
CA PHE A 165 5.02 -4.76 -15.28
C PHE A 165 5.56 -5.99 -16.00
N PHE A 166 5.84 -7.06 -15.27
CA PHE A 166 6.38 -8.29 -15.85
C PHE A 166 5.32 -9.38 -16.04
N SER A 167 4.36 -9.49 -15.12
CA SER A 167 3.30 -10.51 -15.16
C SER A 167 1.97 -9.95 -14.68
N MET A 168 1.12 -9.53 -15.62
CA MET A 168 -0.17 -8.89 -15.32
C MET A 168 -1.12 -9.76 -14.49
N PHE A 169 -1.31 -11.04 -14.85
CA PHE A 169 -2.28 -11.89 -14.15
C PHE A 169 -1.84 -12.27 -12.73
N ASN A 170 -0.59 -12.68 -12.56
CA ASN A 170 -0.07 -13.11 -11.26
C ASN A 170 -0.08 -11.96 -10.25
N SER A 171 0.34 -10.77 -10.69
CA SER A 171 0.34 -9.58 -9.85
C SER A 171 -1.06 -9.10 -9.47
N LEU A 172 -2.05 -9.18 -10.37
CA LEU A 172 -3.45 -8.85 -10.05
C LEU A 172 -4.03 -9.81 -9.01
N TYR A 173 -3.75 -11.12 -9.12
CA TYR A 173 -4.13 -12.09 -8.09
C TYR A 173 -3.49 -11.75 -6.73
N LEU A 174 -2.17 -11.51 -6.72
CA LEU A 174 -1.42 -11.13 -5.52
C LEU A 174 -1.96 -9.84 -4.90
N PHE A 175 -2.36 -8.89 -5.73
CA PHE A 175 -2.94 -7.62 -5.29
C PHE A 175 -4.29 -7.80 -4.61
N VAL A 176 -5.19 -8.61 -5.17
CA VAL A 176 -6.49 -8.91 -4.54
C VAL A 176 -6.28 -9.60 -3.19
N TYR A 177 -5.35 -10.54 -3.11
CA TYR A 177 -5.06 -11.24 -1.86
C TYR A 177 -4.45 -10.31 -0.81
N TYR A 178 -3.48 -9.46 -1.20
CA TYR A 178 -2.93 -8.40 -0.36
C TYR A 178 -4.03 -7.44 0.14
N PHE A 179 -4.95 -7.06 -0.74
CA PHE A 179 -6.06 -6.19 -0.42
C PHE A 179 -6.96 -6.78 0.68
N ILE A 180 -7.36 -8.05 0.55
CA ILE A 180 -8.18 -8.76 1.53
C ILE A 180 -7.47 -8.83 2.89
N LEU A 181 -6.18 -9.14 2.90
CA LEU A 181 -5.45 -9.27 4.15
C LEU A 181 -5.21 -7.93 4.85
N MET A 182 -4.92 -6.87 4.11
CA MET A 182 -4.82 -5.53 4.68
C MET A 182 -6.15 -5.02 5.23
N PHE A 183 -7.28 -5.39 4.62
CA PHE A 183 -8.61 -5.09 5.16
C PHE A 183 -8.82 -5.69 6.56
N ILE A 184 -8.41 -6.94 6.74
CA ILE A 184 -8.59 -7.66 8.00
C ILE A 184 -7.62 -7.19 9.08
N LEU A 185 -6.37 -6.92 8.70
CA LEU A 185 -5.31 -6.57 9.63
C LEU A 185 -5.45 -5.14 10.19
N ILE A 186 -5.78 -4.17 9.34
CA ILE A 186 -5.71 -2.74 9.69
C ILE A 186 -6.99 -2.24 10.37
N SER A 187 -8.13 -2.89 10.13
CA SER A 187 -9.43 -2.50 10.73
C SER A 187 -9.42 -2.45 12.26
N LYS A 188 -8.45 -3.12 12.90
CA LYS A 188 -8.31 -3.19 14.36
C LYS A 188 -7.32 -2.20 14.98
N PHE A 189 -6.73 -1.26 14.22
CA PHE A 189 -6.07 -0.14 14.89
C PHE A 189 -7.11 0.52 15.77
N SER A 190 -6.90 0.50 17.09
CA SER A 190 -7.84 1.07 18.03
C SER A 190 -7.46 2.52 18.25
N LYS A 191 -8.48 3.35 18.50
CA LYS A 191 -8.34 4.80 18.72
C LYS A 191 -7.89 5.14 20.15
N GLY A 192 -7.41 4.15 20.92
CA GLY A 192 -7.28 4.26 22.36
C GLY A 192 -5.83 4.34 22.84
N GLY A 193 -5.35 5.56 23.04
CA GLY A 193 -4.20 5.82 23.91
C GLY A 193 -2.84 5.84 23.24
N ASN A 194 -1.92 6.61 23.84
CA ASN A 194 -0.55 6.91 23.39
C ASN A 194 0.36 5.70 23.09
N PHE A 195 -0.14 4.48 23.25
CA PHE A 195 0.56 3.30 22.82
C PHE A 195 -0.14 2.76 21.56
N ASN A 196 0.47 3.10 20.42
CA ASN A 196 0.23 2.47 19.13
C ASN A 196 0.54 0.97 19.22
N PHE A 197 -0.33 0.21 19.87
CA PHE A 197 -0.18 -1.23 19.95
C PHE A 197 -0.82 -1.85 18.75
N ILE A 198 -0.02 -2.70 18.15
CA ILE A 198 -0.28 -3.32 16.88
C ILE A 198 -0.16 -4.80 17.16
N ASN A 199 -1.04 -5.56 16.53
CA ASN A 199 -1.18 -6.97 16.82
C ASN A 199 0.05 -7.75 16.39
N TRP A 200 0.29 -8.86 17.08
CA TRP A 200 1.30 -9.84 16.67
C TRP A 200 1.09 -10.28 15.22
N GLU A 201 -0.16 -10.54 14.81
CA GLU A 201 -0.54 -10.91 13.44
C GLU A 201 0.03 -9.93 12.38
N THR A 202 -0.19 -8.63 12.58
CA THR A 202 0.33 -7.60 11.69
C THR A 202 1.86 -7.62 11.62
N THR A 203 2.55 -7.76 12.75
CA THR A 203 4.01 -7.80 12.76
C THR A 203 4.57 -9.03 12.03
N LEU A 204 3.93 -10.18 12.17
CA LEU A 204 4.32 -11.43 11.52
C LEU A 204 4.16 -11.36 9.99
N VAL A 205 3.10 -10.70 9.50
CA VAL A 205 2.94 -10.43 8.07
C VAL A 205 4.06 -9.53 7.55
N PHE A 206 4.37 -8.41 8.22
CA PHE A 206 5.39 -7.51 7.70
C PHE A 206 6.84 -8.00 7.87
N LEU A 207 7.07 -8.94 8.80
CA LEU A 207 8.35 -9.64 8.89
C LEU A 207 8.62 -10.55 7.67
N ASN A 208 7.60 -10.81 6.83
CA ASN A 208 7.67 -11.70 5.67
C ASN A 208 7.93 -13.17 6.06
N ILE A 209 7.23 -13.64 7.10
CA ILE A 209 7.26 -15.07 7.46
C ILE A 209 6.85 -15.91 6.24
N PRO A 210 7.45 -17.09 6.03
CA PRO A 210 7.04 -17.99 4.96
C PRO A 210 5.53 -18.21 4.97
N PHE A 211 4.96 -18.26 3.77
CA PHE A 211 3.52 -18.34 3.51
C PHE A 211 2.67 -17.09 3.82
N SER A 212 3.26 -16.01 4.33
CA SER A 212 2.56 -14.72 4.41
C SER A 212 2.42 -14.05 3.04
N VAL A 213 1.44 -13.13 2.90
CA VAL A 213 1.21 -12.43 1.62
C VAL A 213 2.43 -11.68 1.14
N SER A 214 3.06 -10.93 2.05
CA SER A 214 4.19 -10.07 1.76
C SER A 214 5.36 -10.88 1.24
N PHE A 215 5.58 -12.07 1.80
CA PHE A 215 6.58 -13.02 1.33
C PHE A 215 6.29 -13.49 -0.09
N PHE A 216 5.06 -13.91 -0.41
CA PHE A 216 4.73 -14.36 -1.76
C PHE A 216 4.77 -13.24 -2.79
N VAL A 217 4.26 -12.06 -2.46
CA VAL A 217 4.37 -10.87 -3.30
C VAL A 217 5.84 -10.64 -3.67
N LYS A 218 6.74 -10.73 -2.68
CA LYS A 218 8.19 -10.59 -2.89
C LYS A 218 8.77 -11.71 -3.73
N ILE A 219 8.49 -12.97 -3.45
CA ILE A 219 9.07 -14.09 -4.22
C ILE A 219 8.62 -14.06 -5.67
N PHE A 220 7.34 -13.89 -5.94
CA PHE A 220 6.84 -13.86 -7.30
C PHE A 220 7.41 -12.67 -8.08
N SER A 221 7.39 -11.47 -7.49
CA SER A 221 7.96 -10.29 -8.14
C SER A 221 9.48 -10.43 -8.34
N LEU A 222 10.23 -10.92 -7.35
CA LEU A 222 11.66 -11.19 -7.47
C LEU A 222 11.96 -12.20 -8.59
N SER A 223 11.19 -13.28 -8.70
CA SER A 223 11.41 -14.30 -9.74
C SER A 223 11.29 -13.74 -11.16
N GLU A 224 10.44 -12.73 -11.36
CA GLU A 224 10.33 -12.06 -12.65
C GLU A 224 11.42 -11.02 -12.87
N ILE A 225 11.74 -10.19 -11.87
CA ILE A 225 12.76 -9.14 -12.01
C ILE A 225 14.16 -9.74 -12.17
N PHE A 226 14.45 -10.89 -11.53
CA PHE A 226 15.74 -11.58 -11.66
C PHE A 226 16.08 -11.95 -13.10
N LYS A 227 15.09 -12.10 -14.00
CA LYS A 227 15.31 -12.37 -15.42
C LYS A 227 15.89 -11.16 -16.16
N PHE A 228 15.64 -9.93 -15.67
CA PHE A 228 16.01 -8.69 -16.34
C PHE A 228 17.26 -8.03 -15.73
N ASP A 229 17.34 -7.88 -14.41
CA ASP A 229 18.43 -7.13 -13.75
C ASP A 229 19.01 -7.86 -12.53
N SER A 230 19.89 -8.83 -12.78
CA SER A 230 20.43 -9.70 -11.72
C SER A 230 21.26 -8.96 -10.66
N PHE A 231 22.05 -7.95 -11.02
CA PHE A 231 22.94 -7.31 -10.06
C PHE A 231 22.19 -6.42 -9.07
N PHE A 232 21.25 -5.60 -9.55
CA PHE A 232 20.49 -4.71 -8.67
C PHE A 232 19.51 -5.49 -7.78
N THR A 233 18.91 -6.58 -8.29
CA THR A 233 18.06 -7.45 -7.47
C THR A 233 18.86 -8.15 -6.36
N LEU A 234 20.09 -8.60 -6.64
CA LEU A 234 20.99 -9.15 -5.62
C LEU A 234 21.27 -8.12 -4.52
N PHE A 235 21.53 -6.86 -4.89
CA PHE A 235 21.71 -5.80 -3.91
C PHE A 235 20.44 -5.56 -3.07
N LEU A 236 19.25 -5.54 -3.70
CA LEU A 236 17.99 -5.43 -2.98
C LEU A 236 17.79 -6.56 -1.98
N LEU A 237 18.13 -7.81 -2.32
CA LEU A 237 18.04 -8.94 -1.38
C LEU A 237 18.89 -8.72 -0.12
N PHE A 238 20.10 -8.16 -0.24
CA PHE A 238 20.91 -7.82 0.93
C PHE A 238 20.26 -6.75 1.79
N VAL A 239 19.66 -5.73 1.16
CA VAL A 239 19.01 -4.62 1.86
C VAL A 239 17.68 -5.05 2.52
N MET A 240 17.00 -6.08 2.01
CA MET A 240 15.77 -6.61 2.61
C MET A 240 15.94 -7.04 4.06
N PHE A 241 17.15 -7.45 4.47
CA PHE A 241 17.46 -7.78 5.86
C PHE A 241 17.18 -6.62 6.85
N LEU A 242 17.31 -5.36 6.40
CA LEU A 242 16.99 -4.19 7.23
C LEU A 242 15.54 -4.17 7.69
N SER A 243 14.61 -4.64 6.85
CA SER A 243 13.20 -4.74 7.23
C SER A 243 13.00 -5.75 8.36
N VAL A 244 13.66 -6.90 8.28
CA VAL A 244 13.58 -7.95 9.31
C VAL A 244 14.13 -7.44 10.65
N LEU A 245 15.24 -6.69 10.64
CA LEU A 245 15.78 -6.07 11.85
C LEU A 245 14.76 -5.13 12.52
N ALA A 246 14.15 -4.21 11.77
CA ALA A 246 13.18 -3.26 12.31
C ALA A 246 11.93 -3.96 12.87
N PHE A 247 11.37 -4.94 12.15
CA PHE A 247 10.22 -5.72 12.61
C PHE A 247 10.56 -6.64 13.79
N SER A 248 11.79 -7.16 13.87
CA SER A 248 12.24 -7.96 15.02
C SER A 248 12.36 -7.12 16.30
N PHE A 249 12.90 -5.89 16.22
CA PHE A 249 12.93 -4.98 17.37
C PHE A 249 11.52 -4.67 17.87
N TRP A 250 10.58 -4.52 16.95
CA TRP A 250 9.19 -4.34 17.31
C TRP A 250 8.57 -5.56 17.98
N LEU A 251 8.80 -6.77 17.46
CA LEU A 251 8.35 -8.01 18.10
C LEU A 251 8.86 -8.13 19.54
N ILE A 252 10.13 -7.81 19.78
CA ILE A 252 10.70 -7.80 21.13
C ILE A 252 9.94 -6.80 22.02
N ASN A 253 9.69 -5.58 21.53
CA ASN A 253 8.94 -4.58 22.30
C ASN A 253 7.48 -4.99 22.58
N LEU A 254 6.84 -5.73 21.68
CA LEU A 254 5.50 -6.29 21.91
C LEU A 254 5.53 -7.42 22.94
N SER A 255 6.59 -8.23 22.96
CA SER A 255 6.72 -9.33 23.93
C SER A 255 6.95 -8.85 25.37
N MET A 256 7.67 -7.74 25.55
CA MET A 256 8.00 -7.21 26.87
C MET A 256 6.86 -6.43 27.52
N LYS A 257 5.87 -5.98 26.73
CA LYS A 257 4.72 -5.25 27.25
C LYS A 257 3.54 -6.19 27.40
N ASN A 258 3.17 -6.47 28.65
CA ASN A 258 2.03 -7.30 29.01
C ASN A 258 0.72 -6.64 28.53
N ASN A 259 0.35 -6.91 27.29
CA ASN A 259 -0.84 -6.36 26.65
C ASN A 259 -1.97 -7.40 26.64
N GLU A 260 -2.46 -7.75 27.82
CA GLU A 260 -3.61 -8.66 27.95
C GLU A 260 -4.89 -8.07 27.33
N GLU A 261 -5.03 -6.74 27.29
CA GLU A 261 -6.18 -6.04 26.69
C GLU A 261 -6.24 -6.12 25.14
N ASN A 262 -5.16 -6.51 24.47
CA ASN A 262 -5.08 -6.61 23.00
C ASN A 262 -5.35 -8.03 22.45
N LEU A 263 -5.92 -8.92 23.27
CA LEU A 263 -6.26 -10.29 22.87
C LEU A 263 -7.55 -10.40 22.05
N SER A 264 -8.30 -9.30 21.84
CA SER A 264 -9.51 -9.23 21.01
C SER A 264 -9.22 -9.28 19.51
N ASN A 265 -8.39 -10.24 19.11
CA ASN A 265 -8.05 -10.49 17.72
C ASN A 265 -8.82 -11.68 17.14
N ASN A 266 -9.36 -11.48 15.94
CA ASN A 266 -9.81 -12.52 15.01
C ASN A 266 -8.65 -13.43 14.55
N LYS A 267 -7.96 -14.08 15.49
CA LYS A 267 -6.88 -15.04 15.24
C LYS A 267 -7.34 -16.12 14.27
N MET A 268 -8.57 -16.60 14.44
CA MET A 268 -9.16 -17.61 13.55
C MET A 268 -9.24 -17.16 12.10
N ASN A 269 -9.72 -15.94 11.82
CA ASN A 269 -9.81 -15.45 10.44
C ASN A 269 -8.43 -15.32 9.79
N TYR A 270 -7.43 -14.89 10.57
CA TYR A 270 -6.06 -14.80 10.07
C TYR A 270 -5.49 -16.19 9.75
N PHE A 271 -5.59 -17.14 10.66
CA PHE A 271 -5.08 -18.50 10.45
C PHE A 271 -5.82 -19.27 9.36
N VAL A 272 -7.09 -18.96 9.08
CA VAL A 272 -7.82 -19.53 7.94
C VAL A 272 -7.34 -18.95 6.61
N LEU A 273 -7.00 -17.66 6.56
CA LEU A 273 -6.58 -17.01 5.32
C LEU A 273 -5.11 -17.26 4.96
N PHE A 274 -4.26 -17.50 5.95
CA PHE A 274 -2.84 -17.78 5.75
C PHE A 274 -2.57 -18.98 4.81
N PRO A 275 -3.19 -20.16 5.00
CA PRO A 275 -2.96 -21.31 4.13
C PRO A 275 -3.56 -21.16 2.73
N LEU A 276 -4.56 -20.29 2.53
CA LEU A 276 -5.12 -20.04 1.19
C LEU A 276 -4.07 -19.52 0.21
N MET A 277 -2.95 -18.99 0.71
CA MET A 277 -1.89 -18.55 -0.17
C MET A 277 -1.17 -19.70 -0.89
N MET A 278 -1.28 -20.94 -0.41
CA MET A 278 -0.75 -22.09 -1.16
C MET A 278 -1.45 -22.26 -2.52
N ILE A 279 -2.67 -21.75 -2.66
CA ILE A 279 -3.39 -21.75 -3.95
C ILE A 279 -2.64 -20.90 -4.98
N SER A 280 -1.92 -19.84 -4.54
CA SER A 280 -1.16 -18.97 -5.44
C SER A 280 0.04 -19.64 -6.13
N ILE A 281 0.51 -20.77 -5.59
CA ILE A 281 1.62 -21.53 -6.16
C ILE A 281 1.17 -22.38 -7.35
N ILE A 282 -0.12 -22.76 -7.38
CA ILE A 282 -0.73 -23.61 -8.41
C ILE A 282 -1.12 -22.76 -9.61
#